data_AF-A0A165FBA2-F1
#
_entry.id   AF-A0A165FBA2-F1
#
_cell.length_a   1.000
_cell.length_b   1.000
_cell.length_c   1.000
_cell.angle_alpha   90.00
_cell.angle_beta   90.00
_cell.angle_gamma   90.00
#
_symmetry.space_group_name_H-M   'P 1'
#
loop_
_entity.id
_entity.type
_entity.pdbx_description
1 polymer ?
#
loop_
_entity_poly.entity_id
_entity_poly.type
_entity_poly.pdbx_seq_one_letter_code
_entity_poly.pdbx_strand_id
1 'polypeptide(L)'
;MRDFVAARRDFMRRFDLPAPASPRFEPAALALWQTMLTEEWDEFRQALADYARLAEAGGDDARRRRAELAAEGVDLINVVIGLLLSQGLPVAAMFDAIHAANLAKCVDGRVLRRADGKILKPAGWQAADKEGVIAAAEAGGRR
;
A
#
# COMPACT_ATOMS: atom_id res chain seq x y z
N MET A 1 -13.78 -8.64 4.86
CA MET A 1 -13.09 -7.70 3.95
C MET A 1 -12.39 -8.54 2.89
N ARG A 2 -12.49 -8.22 1.59
CA ARG A 2 -11.74 -8.99 0.58
C ARG A 2 -10.24 -8.79 0.82
N ASP A 3 -9.46 -9.85 0.62
CA ASP A 3 -8.01 -9.75 0.58
C ASP A 3 -7.61 -9.01 -0.72
N PHE A 4 -7.17 -7.76 -0.58
CA PHE A 4 -6.76 -6.91 -1.70
C PHE A 4 -5.58 -7.52 -2.48
N VAL A 5 -4.66 -8.20 -1.81
CA VAL A 5 -3.49 -8.81 -2.44
C VAL A 5 -3.93 -10.02 -3.26
N ALA A 6 -4.80 -10.88 -2.71
CA ALA A 6 -5.34 -12.01 -3.44
C ALA A 6 -6.19 -11.56 -4.65
N ALA A 7 -7.04 -10.55 -4.48
CA ALA A 7 -7.83 -9.99 -5.57
C ALA A 7 -6.94 -9.40 -6.68
N ARG A 8 -5.87 -8.67 -6.32
CA ARG A 8 -4.94 -8.11 -7.30
C ARG A 8 -4.16 -9.20 -8.04
N ARG A 9 -3.73 -10.25 -7.34
CA ARG A 9 -3.06 -11.41 -7.96
C ARG A 9 -3.98 -12.14 -8.94
N ASP A 10 -5.26 -12.30 -8.60
CA ASP A 10 -6.26 -12.87 -9.50
C ASP A 10 -6.48 -12.02 -10.75
N PHE A 11 -6.56 -10.69 -10.60
CA PHE A 11 -6.59 -9.77 -11.75
C PHE A 11 -5.34 -9.96 -12.62
N MET A 12 -4.15 -9.91 -12.06
CA MET A 12 -2.90 -10.02 -12.83
C MET A 12 -2.85 -11.34 -13.62
N ARG A 13 -3.31 -12.44 -13.01
CA ARG A 13 -3.44 -13.74 -13.68
C ARG A 13 -4.42 -13.72 -14.85
N ARG A 14 -5.56 -13.03 -14.74
CA ARG A 14 -6.57 -12.95 -15.82
C ARG A 14 -6.16 -12.01 -16.97
N PHE A 15 -5.22 -11.11 -16.72
CA PHE A 15 -4.72 -10.10 -17.66
C PHE A 15 -3.28 -10.40 -18.12
N ASP A 16 -2.79 -11.63 -17.91
CA ASP A 16 -1.46 -12.08 -18.30
C ASP A 16 -0.30 -11.19 -17.81
N LEU A 17 -0.48 -10.54 -16.64
CA LEU A 17 0.57 -9.75 -15.99
C LEU A 17 1.43 -10.66 -15.10
N PRO A 18 2.77 -10.65 -15.25
CA PRO A 18 3.65 -11.46 -14.40
C PRO A 18 3.50 -11.14 -12.92
N ALA A 19 3.25 -12.17 -12.11
CA ALA A 19 3.18 -12.08 -10.65
C ALA A 19 3.95 -13.27 -10.02
N PRO A 20 5.30 -13.21 -9.95
CA PRO A 20 6.11 -14.22 -9.30
C PRO A 20 5.53 -14.75 -7.97
N ALA A 21 5.72 -16.05 -7.71
CA ALA A 21 5.35 -16.64 -6.42
C ALA A 21 6.35 -16.32 -5.31
N SER A 22 7.60 -16.00 -5.67
CA SER A 22 8.69 -15.67 -4.75
C SER A 22 9.41 -14.39 -5.19
N PRO A 23 10.06 -13.67 -4.26
CA PRO A 23 10.83 -12.48 -4.58
C PRO A 23 11.86 -12.76 -5.68
N ARG A 24 11.89 -11.88 -6.68
CA ARG A 24 12.92 -11.88 -7.72
C ARG A 24 12.96 -10.53 -8.42
N PHE A 25 14.14 -10.14 -8.87
CA PHE A 25 14.34 -8.88 -9.58
C PHE A 25 13.84 -9.01 -11.03
N GLU A 26 12.79 -8.27 -11.38
CA GLU A 26 12.13 -8.29 -12.69
C GLU A 26 12.23 -6.90 -13.35
N PRO A 27 13.39 -6.54 -13.93
CA PRO A 27 13.64 -5.19 -14.45
C PRO A 27 12.72 -4.84 -15.62
N ALA A 28 12.33 -5.82 -16.44
CA ALA A 28 11.47 -5.59 -17.60
C ALA A 28 10.06 -5.11 -17.20
N ALA A 29 9.58 -5.46 -16.00
CA ALA A 29 8.28 -5.01 -15.51
C ALA A 29 8.32 -3.58 -14.97
N LEU A 30 9.47 -3.09 -14.50
CA LEU A 30 9.56 -1.83 -13.77
C LEU A 30 9.12 -0.61 -14.59
N ALA A 31 9.44 -0.57 -15.88
CA ALA A 31 9.08 0.56 -16.74
C ALA A 31 7.54 0.71 -16.84
N LEU A 32 6.83 -0.40 -17.05
CA LEU A 32 5.35 -0.41 -17.08
C LEU A 32 4.77 0.11 -15.77
N TRP A 33 5.21 -0.46 -14.64
CA TRP A 33 4.67 -0.10 -13.33
C TRP A 33 5.04 1.32 -12.90
N GLN A 34 6.20 1.83 -13.33
CA GLN A 34 6.59 3.21 -13.08
C GLN A 34 5.67 4.20 -13.82
N THR A 35 5.32 3.90 -15.07
CA THR A 35 4.35 4.70 -15.84
C THR A 35 3.00 4.69 -15.14
N MET A 36 2.45 3.50 -14.85
CA MET A 36 1.16 3.37 -14.16
C MET A 36 1.16 4.11 -12.81
N LEU A 37 2.23 3.96 -12.02
CA LEU A 37 2.32 4.62 -10.71
C LEU A 37 2.34 6.14 -10.84
N THR A 38 2.95 6.66 -11.90
CA THR A 38 2.99 8.10 -12.17
C THR A 38 1.60 8.62 -12.54
N GLU A 39 0.90 7.92 -13.45
CA GLU A 39 -0.45 8.25 -13.90
C GLU A 39 -1.43 8.29 -12.72
N GLU A 40 -1.54 7.19 -11.97
CA GLU A 40 -2.45 7.08 -10.82
C GLU A 40 -2.12 8.06 -9.68
N TRP A 41 -0.83 8.38 -9.50
CA TRP A 41 -0.41 9.37 -8.52
C TRP A 41 -0.88 10.77 -8.91
N ASP A 42 -0.79 11.13 -10.19
CA ASP A 42 -1.26 12.42 -10.68
C ASP A 42 -2.78 12.55 -10.61
N GLU A 43 -3.52 11.49 -10.93
CA GLU A 43 -4.99 11.43 -10.79
C GLU A 43 -5.42 11.55 -9.33
N PHE A 44 -4.81 10.77 -8.42
CA PHE A 44 -5.08 10.88 -6.99
C PHE A 44 -4.74 12.26 -6.43
N ARG A 45 -3.63 12.86 -6.86
CA ARG A 45 -3.24 14.22 -6.45
C ARG A 45 -4.25 15.26 -6.92
N GLN A 46 -4.79 15.12 -8.13
CA GLN A 46 -5.85 16.00 -8.64
C GLN A 46 -7.15 15.82 -7.84
N ALA A 47 -7.60 14.59 -7.60
CA ALA A 47 -8.79 14.31 -6.82
C ALA A 47 -8.67 14.82 -5.37
N LEU A 48 -7.50 14.71 -4.76
CA LEU A 48 -7.22 15.27 -3.43
C LEU A 48 -7.29 16.80 -3.42
N ALA A 49 -6.70 17.46 -4.42
CA ALA A 49 -6.77 18.92 -4.55
C ALA A 49 -8.21 19.40 -4.75
N ASP A 50 -9.01 18.67 -5.52
CA ASP A 50 -10.42 18.96 -5.71
C ASP A 50 -11.24 18.71 -4.43
N TYR A 51 -10.96 17.64 -3.71
CA TYR A 51 -11.60 17.35 -2.42
C TYR A 51 -11.32 18.44 -1.39
N ALA A 52 -10.08 18.94 -1.33
CA ALA A 52 -9.67 19.98 -0.40
C ALA A 52 -10.35 21.34 -0.65
N ARG A 53 -10.90 21.57 -1.85
CA ARG A 53 -11.65 22.78 -2.21
C ARG A 53 -13.14 22.72 -1.85
N LEU A 54 -13.60 21.64 -1.22
CA LEU A 54 -14.98 21.55 -0.75
C LEU A 54 -15.28 22.70 0.23
N ALA A 55 -16.09 23.66 -0.22
CA ALA A 55 -16.73 24.62 0.67
C ALA A 55 -17.78 23.89 1.51
N GLU A 56 -18.07 24.40 2.72
CA GLU A 56 -18.99 23.74 3.66
C GLU A 56 -20.45 23.61 3.17
N ALA A 57 -20.80 24.22 2.03
CA ALA A 57 -22.11 24.05 1.39
C ALA A 57 -22.21 22.67 0.71
N GLY A 58 -22.61 21.66 1.50
CA GLY A 58 -22.81 20.29 1.05
C GLY A 58 -23.94 20.12 0.03
N GLY A 59 -23.81 19.09 -0.81
CA GLY A 59 -24.75 18.71 -1.88
C GLY A 59 -24.18 17.57 -2.75
N ASP A 60 -24.68 17.43 -3.98
CA ASP A 60 -24.23 16.39 -4.93
C ASP A 60 -22.75 16.53 -5.32
N ASP A 61 -22.19 17.74 -5.34
CA ASP A 61 -20.75 17.99 -5.58
C ASP A 61 -19.87 17.33 -4.50
N ALA A 62 -20.30 17.40 -3.23
CA ALA A 62 -19.59 16.75 -2.12
C ALA A 62 -19.63 15.23 -2.22
N ARG A 63 -20.75 14.65 -2.70
CA ARG A 63 -20.84 13.21 -2.96
C ARG A 63 -19.88 12.81 -4.08
N ARG A 64 -19.88 13.54 -5.20
CA ARG A 64 -19.01 13.27 -6.34
C ARG A 64 -17.53 13.32 -5.92
N ARG A 65 -17.07 14.39 -5.28
CA ARG A 65 -15.65 14.52 -4.89
C ARG A 65 -15.21 13.46 -3.87
N ARG A 66 -16.09 13.01 -2.98
CA ARG A 66 -15.82 11.84 -2.12
C ARG A 66 -15.65 10.56 -2.93
N ALA A 67 -16.49 10.37 -3.95
CA ALA A 67 -16.41 9.19 -4.81
C ALA A 67 -15.10 9.21 -5.61
N GLU A 68 -14.74 10.33 -6.24
CA GLU A 68 -13.48 10.44 -6.99
C GLU A 68 -12.26 10.22 -6.07
N LEU A 69 -12.19 10.89 -4.92
CA LEU A 69 -11.06 10.69 -3.99
C LEU A 69 -10.91 9.23 -3.55
N ALA A 70 -12.03 8.52 -3.35
CA ALA A 70 -12.01 7.11 -2.98
C ALA A 70 -11.60 6.21 -4.16
N ALA A 71 -12.08 6.50 -5.38
CA ALA A 71 -11.77 5.73 -6.58
C ALA A 71 -10.28 5.83 -6.91
N GLU A 72 -9.75 7.05 -7.09
CA GLU A 72 -8.34 7.27 -7.43
C GLU A 72 -7.40 6.74 -6.33
N GLY A 73 -7.84 6.82 -5.07
CA GLY A 73 -7.08 6.23 -3.95
C GLY A 73 -7.01 4.70 -4.03
N VAL A 74 -8.08 4.04 -4.46
CA VAL A 74 -8.11 2.58 -4.67
C VAL A 74 -7.29 2.18 -5.89
N ASP A 75 -7.31 2.98 -6.97
CA ASP A 75 -6.53 2.70 -8.18
C ASP A 75 -5.02 2.86 -7.94
N LEU A 76 -4.61 3.89 -7.19
CA LEU A 76 -3.25 4.02 -6.68
C LEU A 76 -2.84 2.80 -5.82
N ILE A 77 -3.71 2.31 -4.92
CA ILE A 77 -3.45 1.09 -4.13
C ILE A 77 -3.27 -0.12 -5.05
N ASN A 78 -4.12 -0.27 -6.08
CA ASN A 78 -4.05 -1.38 -7.04
C ASN A 78 -2.71 -1.39 -7.79
N VAL A 79 -2.23 -0.22 -8.23
CA VAL A 79 -0.97 -0.10 -8.95
C VAL A 79 0.23 -0.32 -8.04
N VAL A 80 0.23 0.21 -6.81
CA VAL A 80 1.29 -0.07 -5.83
C VAL A 80 1.37 -1.56 -5.52
N ILE A 81 0.24 -2.23 -5.24
CA ILE A 81 0.22 -3.68 -5.00
C ILE A 81 0.67 -4.44 -6.25
N GLY A 82 0.22 -4.03 -7.45
CA GLY A 82 0.62 -4.64 -8.72
C GLY A 82 2.12 -4.59 -8.95
N LEU A 83 2.75 -3.43 -8.72
CA LEU A 83 4.20 -3.27 -8.76
C LEU A 83 4.90 -4.24 -7.80
N LEU A 84 4.48 -4.30 -6.54
CA LEU A 84 5.11 -5.19 -5.55
C LEU A 84 4.96 -6.67 -5.93
N LEU A 85 3.78 -7.07 -6.40
CA LEU A 85 3.50 -8.43 -6.86
C LEU A 85 4.28 -8.78 -8.13
N SER A 86 4.55 -7.82 -9.03
CA SER A 86 5.36 -8.04 -10.22
C SER A 86 6.80 -8.45 -9.91
N GLN A 87 7.27 -8.11 -8.70
CA GLN A 87 8.59 -8.47 -8.17
C GLN A 87 8.53 -9.67 -7.21
N GLY A 88 7.35 -10.29 -7.05
CA GLY A 88 7.15 -11.43 -6.16
C GLY A 88 7.20 -11.08 -4.67
N LEU A 89 7.09 -9.81 -4.32
CA LEU A 89 7.26 -9.38 -2.94
C LEU A 89 6.08 -9.83 -2.06
N PRO A 90 6.35 -10.25 -0.82
CA PRO A 90 5.35 -10.81 0.08
C PRO A 90 4.55 -9.69 0.76
N VAL A 91 3.68 -9.00 0.00
CA VAL A 91 2.95 -7.79 0.45
C VAL A 91 2.20 -8.02 1.77
N ALA A 92 1.48 -9.13 1.90
CA ALA A 92 0.73 -9.45 3.11
C ALA A 92 1.64 -9.65 4.33
N ALA A 93 2.70 -10.47 4.22
CA ALA A 93 3.62 -10.70 5.32
C ALA A 93 4.40 -9.42 5.71
N MET A 94 4.76 -8.60 4.72
CA MET A 94 5.40 -7.31 4.96
C MET A 94 4.45 -6.33 5.66
N PHE A 95 3.17 -6.31 5.26
CA PHE A 95 2.13 -5.55 5.95
C PHE A 95 2.02 -5.99 7.41
N ASP A 96 1.90 -7.29 7.68
CA ASP A 96 1.76 -7.82 9.04
C ASP A 96 2.95 -7.43 9.93
N ALA A 97 4.18 -7.58 9.43
CA ALA A 97 5.39 -7.20 10.16
C ALA A 97 5.43 -5.70 10.48
N ILE A 98 5.14 -4.84 9.50
CA ILE A 98 5.10 -3.38 9.68
C ILE A 98 3.94 -2.98 10.60
N HIS A 99 2.78 -3.62 10.47
CA HIS A 99 1.60 -3.33 11.26
C HIS A 99 1.83 -3.70 12.74
N ALA A 100 2.40 -4.88 13.01
CA ALA A 100 2.81 -5.29 14.35
C ALA A 100 3.78 -4.28 14.99
N ALA A 101 4.80 -3.85 14.25
CA ALA A 101 5.74 -2.83 14.72
C ALA A 101 5.05 -1.47 14.94
N ASN A 102 4.04 -1.10 14.15
CA ASN A 102 3.26 0.12 14.37
C ASN A 102 2.38 0.04 15.62
N LEU A 103 1.69 -1.09 15.84
CA LEU A 103 0.88 -1.31 17.04
C LEU A 103 1.72 -1.34 18.32
N ALA A 104 2.95 -1.88 18.25
CA ALA A 104 3.91 -1.87 19.36
C ALA A 104 4.35 -0.46 19.81
N LYS A 105 3.98 0.60 19.08
CA LYS A 105 4.16 2.00 19.55
C LYS A 105 3.15 2.38 20.64
N CYS A 106 2.06 1.63 20.75
CA CYS A 106 1.07 1.76 21.81
C CYS A 106 1.52 0.93 23.01
N VAL A 107 1.77 1.60 24.14
CA VAL A 107 2.13 0.96 25.41
C VAL A 107 1.03 1.29 26.40
N ASP A 108 0.40 0.27 26.98
CA ASP A 108 -0.70 0.41 27.94
C ASP A 108 -1.86 1.30 27.43
N GLY A 109 -2.22 1.15 26.15
CA GLY A 109 -3.28 1.93 25.51
C GLY A 109 -2.91 3.38 25.20
N ARG A 110 -1.65 3.78 25.39
CA ARG A 110 -1.17 5.14 25.17
C ARG A 110 -0.07 5.19 24.11
N VAL A 111 -0.09 6.27 23.33
CA VAL A 111 0.94 6.57 22.33
C VAL A 111 1.65 7.86 22.69
N LEU A 112 2.98 7.88 22.55
CA LEU A 112 3.76 9.11 22.64
C LEU A 112 3.56 9.92 21.36
N ARG A 113 3.25 11.21 21.47
CA ARG A 113 3.02 12.10 20.33
C ARG A 113 3.94 13.32 20.40
N ARG A 114 4.45 13.74 19.25
CA ARG A 114 5.10 15.04 19.06
C ARG A 114 4.04 16.13 18.84
N ALA A 115 4.43 17.40 18.97
CA ALA A 115 3.56 18.56 18.80
C ALA A 115 2.84 18.62 17.44
N ASP A 116 3.40 18.04 16.39
CA ASP A 116 2.78 17.95 15.05
C ASP A 116 1.84 16.74 14.88
N GLY A 117 1.53 16.03 15.97
CA GLY A 117 0.66 14.85 15.96
C GLY A 117 1.37 13.54 15.61
N LYS A 118 2.66 13.58 15.22
CA LYS A 118 3.43 12.37 14.86
C LYS A 118 3.54 11.43 16.05
N ILE A 119 3.18 10.16 15.84
CA ILE A 119 3.37 9.09 16.82
C ILE A 119 4.87 8.73 16.89
N LEU A 120 5.40 8.77 18.11
CA LEU A 120 6.79 8.47 18.43
C LEU A 120 6.97 7.00 18.83
N LYS A 121 8.21 6.52 18.76
CA LYS A 121 8.60 5.18 19.20
C LYS A 121 8.83 5.19 20.71
N PRO A 122 8.25 4.27 21.50
CA PRO A 122 8.53 4.15 22.92
C PRO A 122 9.94 3.56 23.18
N ALA A 123 10.38 3.61 24.43
CA ALA A 123 11.62 2.95 24.85
C ALA A 123 11.54 1.44 24.61
N GLY A 124 12.64 0.85 24.11
CA GLY A 124 12.72 -0.59 23.82
C GLY A 124 11.99 -1.05 22.54
N TRP A 125 11.34 -0.14 21.80
CA TRP A 125 10.66 -0.47 20.55
C TRP A 125 11.60 -1.05 19.50
N GLN A 126 11.14 -2.09 18.80
CA GLN A 126 11.87 -2.74 17.70
C GLN A 126 11.19 -2.48 16.36
N ALA A 127 12.02 -2.29 15.33
CA ALA A 127 11.53 -2.19 13.97
C ALA A 127 11.08 -3.55 13.45
N ALA A 128 10.17 -3.55 12.48
CA ALA A 128 9.84 -4.75 11.72
C ALA A 128 11.09 -5.31 11.05
N ASP A 129 11.30 -6.63 11.17
CA ASP A 129 12.36 -7.35 10.47
C ASP A 129 11.97 -7.58 9.00
N LYS A 130 12.22 -6.57 8.17
CA LYS A 130 11.85 -6.58 6.75
C LYS A 130 12.72 -7.57 5.96
N GLU A 131 13.98 -7.71 6.34
CA GLU A 131 14.91 -8.63 5.68
C GLU A 131 14.52 -10.09 5.97
N GLY A 132 14.17 -10.40 7.22
CA GLY A 132 13.63 -11.71 7.60
C GLY A 132 12.35 -12.08 6.83
N VAL A 133 11.45 -11.12 6.59
CA VAL A 133 10.25 -11.33 5.76
C VAL A 133 10.61 -11.71 4.32
N ILE A 134 11.59 -11.02 3.72
CA ILE A 134 12.06 -11.35 2.36
C ILE A 134 12.74 -12.72 2.34
N ALA A 135 13.67 -12.98 3.26
CA ALA A 135 14.38 -14.25 3.35
C ALA A 135 13.43 -15.45 3.53
N ALA A 136 12.37 -15.29 4.34
CA ALA A 136 11.34 -16.30 4.52
C ALA A 136 10.54 -16.58 3.22
N ALA A 137 10.18 -15.52 2.49
CA ALA A 137 9.48 -15.66 1.21
C ALA A 137 10.34 -16.33 0.12
N GLU A 138 11.64 -15.99 0.07
CA GLU A 138 12.60 -16.65 -0.81
C GLU A 138 12.80 -18.13 -0.45
N ALA A 139 12.79 -18.48 0.84
CA ALA A 139 12.89 -19.87 1.29
C ALA A 139 11.64 -20.70 1.00
N GLY A 140 10.45 -20.10 1.10
CA GLY A 140 9.18 -20.75 0.79
C GLY A 140 9.00 -21.10 -0.69
N GLY A 141 9.57 -20.30 -1.60
CA GLY A 141 9.51 -20.54 -3.06
C GLY A 141 10.46 -21.62 -3.59
N ARG A 142 11.34 -22.19 -2.75
CA ARG A 142 12.30 -23.24 -3.12
C ARG A 142 11.82 -24.67 -2.83
N ARG A 143 10.60 -24.83 -2.32
CA ARG A 143 9.95 -26.13 -2.02
C ARG A 143 8.88 -26.42 -3.04
#